data_AF-A5DD46-F1
#
_entry.id   AF-A5DD46-F1
#
_cell.length_a   1.000
_cell.length_b   1.000
_cell.length_c   1.000
_cell.angle_alpha   90.00
_cell.angle_beta   90.00
_cell.angle_gamma   90.00
#
_symmetry.space_group_name_H-M   'P 1'
#
loop_
_entity.id
_entity.type
_entity.pdbx_description
1 polymer ?
#
loop_
_entity_poly.entity_id
_entity_poly.type
_entity_poly.pdbx_seq_one_letter_code
_entity_poly.pdbx_strand_id
1 'polypeptide(L)'
;MEKLSFGLRFHGGPHVIEALQLLTGKTSTDANDYNVTHIVVANLQHDMGVRSVKPQFPHSKVIGAHTLQYDSLDYKVNSDLGNKPVKLQDIAAANGETVSGYENLEFVYLSKHKNRELVVYENKHKVLFESDLLITVGDRGPTNTLEQYSEATGFTDGYNPHTGRALIGNFFYPQGWVSQWIQRRINGFKFPEGIEGCKAILSWDIETIVPSHGNLVEKNCSGILKQVFGFEK
;
A
#
# COMPACT_ATOMS: atom_id res chain seq x y z
N MET A 1 -27.40 14.82 -26.38
CA MET A 1 -27.14 13.70 -25.44
C MET A 1 -25.92 14.06 -24.62
N GLU A 2 -26.13 14.72 -23.48
CA GLU A 2 -25.10 14.92 -22.46
C GLU A 2 -24.74 13.56 -21.87
N LYS A 3 -23.47 13.19 -21.93
CA LYS A 3 -22.95 12.06 -21.17
C LYS A 3 -22.90 12.48 -19.71
N LEU A 4 -23.87 12.00 -18.93
CA LEU A 4 -23.79 11.96 -17.47
C LEU A 4 -22.59 11.08 -17.08
N SER A 5 -21.44 11.71 -16.82
CA SER A 5 -20.34 11.06 -16.14
C SER A 5 -20.71 10.94 -14.66
N PHE A 6 -21.25 9.79 -14.27
CA PHE A 6 -21.32 9.39 -12.86
C PHE A 6 -19.89 9.08 -12.39
N GLY A 7 -19.10 10.14 -12.18
CA GLY A 7 -17.82 10.02 -11.50
C GLY A 7 -18.10 9.75 -10.05
N LEU A 8 -17.97 8.50 -9.61
CA LEU A 8 -17.71 8.20 -8.20
C LEU A 8 -16.43 8.96 -7.82
N ARG A 9 -16.58 10.18 -7.31
CA ARG A 9 -15.48 10.91 -6.69
C ARG A 9 -15.21 10.20 -5.38
N PHE A 10 -14.16 9.39 -5.34
CA PHE A 10 -13.60 8.93 -4.09
C PHE A 10 -13.00 10.15 -3.38
N HIS A 11 -13.52 10.48 -2.20
CA HIS A 11 -13.05 11.61 -1.40
C HIS A 11 -12.06 11.08 -0.36
N GLY A 12 -10.86 10.68 -0.79
CA GLY A 12 -9.80 10.29 0.14
C GLY A 12 -9.20 11.48 0.91
N GLY A 13 -9.44 12.69 0.41
CA GLY A 13 -8.89 13.93 0.95
C GLY A 13 -9.14 14.17 2.44
N PRO A 14 -10.40 14.19 2.91
CA PRO A 14 -10.71 14.40 4.33
C PRO A 14 -10.04 13.39 5.26
N HIS A 15 -9.99 12.11 4.86
CA HIS A 15 -9.37 11.06 5.67
C HIS A 15 -7.84 11.20 5.78
N VAL A 16 -7.18 11.80 4.80
CA VAL A 16 -5.74 12.11 4.92
C VAL A 16 -5.49 13.18 5.98
N ILE A 17 -6.35 14.18 6.08
CA ILE A 17 -6.23 15.21 7.13
C ILE A 17 -6.48 14.60 8.51
N GLU A 18 -7.51 13.75 8.65
CA GLU A 18 -7.76 13.00 9.89
C GLU A 18 -6.54 12.14 10.30
N ALA A 19 -5.93 11.43 9.34
CA ALA A 19 -4.71 10.65 9.60
C ALA A 19 -3.53 11.53 10.03
N LEU A 20 -3.35 12.71 9.43
CA LEU A 20 -2.30 13.65 9.79
C LEU A 20 -2.53 14.28 11.18
N GLN A 21 -3.77 14.53 11.56
CA GLN A 21 -4.14 14.97 12.91
C GLN A 21 -3.72 13.92 13.94
N LEU A 22 -4.07 12.65 13.70
CA LEU A 22 -3.70 11.54 14.58
C LEU A 22 -2.18 11.37 14.67
N LEU A 23 -1.47 11.43 13.54
CA LEU A 23 -0.02 11.26 13.49
C LEU A 23 0.74 12.38 14.19
N THR A 24 0.28 13.63 14.06
CA THR A 24 1.02 14.81 14.54
C THR A 24 0.51 15.37 15.86
N GLY A 25 -0.67 14.92 16.32
CA GLY A 25 -1.39 15.50 17.46
C GLY A 25 -1.97 16.89 17.20
N LYS A 26 -1.88 17.41 15.97
CA LYS A 26 -2.50 18.68 15.58
C LYS A 26 -4.01 18.49 15.43
N THR A 27 -4.76 19.56 15.64
CA THR A 27 -6.22 19.59 15.46
C THR A 27 -6.65 20.36 14.21
N SER A 28 -5.69 20.88 13.43
CA SER A 28 -6.02 21.69 12.25
C SER A 28 -6.65 20.84 11.16
N THR A 29 -7.70 21.38 10.54
CA THR A 29 -8.33 20.81 9.35
C THR A 29 -7.77 21.43 8.06
N ASP A 30 -6.91 22.45 8.15
CA ASP A 30 -6.27 23.06 6.99
C ASP A 30 -5.05 22.24 6.56
N ALA A 31 -5.05 21.79 5.32
CA ALA A 31 -3.95 21.05 4.73
C ALA A 31 -2.61 21.83 4.76
N ASN A 32 -2.66 23.17 4.70
CA ASN A 32 -1.47 24.01 4.71
C ASN A 32 -0.71 23.97 6.04
N ASP A 33 -1.35 23.52 7.13
CA ASP A 33 -0.68 23.36 8.42
C ASP A 33 0.18 22.09 8.51
N TYR A 34 0.17 21.26 7.46
CA TYR A 34 0.94 20.02 7.36
C TYR A 34 1.97 20.12 6.24
N ASN A 35 3.23 19.79 6.57
CA ASN A 35 4.30 19.75 5.59
C ASN A 35 4.39 18.37 4.93
N VAL A 36 3.45 18.09 4.02
CA VAL A 36 3.49 16.87 3.19
C VAL A 36 4.36 17.12 1.97
N THR A 37 5.57 16.57 1.99
CA THR A 37 6.57 16.76 0.93
C THR A 37 6.46 15.75 -0.19
N HIS A 38 5.95 14.53 0.08
CA HIS A 38 5.84 13.45 -0.88
C HIS A 38 4.52 12.69 -0.72
N ILE A 39 3.99 12.18 -1.83
CA ILE A 39 2.84 11.27 -1.87
C ILE A 39 3.26 10.04 -2.65
N VAL A 40 3.19 8.86 -2.04
CA VAL A 40 3.46 7.59 -2.71
C VAL A 40 2.16 6.96 -3.17
N VAL A 41 2.05 6.67 -4.46
CA VAL A 41 0.91 5.96 -5.04
C VAL A 41 1.26 4.47 -5.09
N ALA A 42 0.60 3.69 -4.24
CA ALA A 42 0.96 2.30 -4.01
C ALA A 42 0.85 1.44 -5.27
N ASN A 43 -0.26 1.52 -6.03
CA ASN A 43 -0.46 0.69 -7.21
C ASN A 43 -1.53 1.23 -8.17
N LEU A 44 -1.78 0.52 -9.27
CA LEU A 44 -2.72 0.90 -10.34
C LEU A 44 -4.20 0.99 -9.92
N GLN A 45 -4.61 0.30 -8.85
CA GLN A 45 -5.99 0.33 -8.36
C GLN A 45 -6.23 1.41 -7.31
N HIS A 46 -5.15 1.85 -6.65
CA HIS A 46 -5.20 2.83 -5.57
C HIS A 46 -4.81 4.26 -6.03
N ASP A 47 -4.75 4.49 -7.34
CA ASP A 47 -4.43 5.79 -7.96
C ASP A 47 -5.57 6.83 -7.81
N MET A 48 -6.80 6.38 -7.55
CA MET A 48 -7.95 7.27 -7.38
C MET A 48 -7.77 8.23 -6.21
N GLY A 49 -7.09 7.79 -5.14
CA GLY A 49 -6.85 8.60 -3.95
C GLY A 49 -6.01 9.84 -4.25
N VAL A 50 -4.94 9.70 -5.04
CA VAL A 50 -4.01 10.81 -5.30
C VAL A 50 -4.67 11.99 -6.01
N ARG A 51 -5.69 11.75 -6.84
CA ARG A 51 -6.46 12.80 -7.51
C ARG A 51 -7.20 13.71 -6.53
N SER A 52 -7.57 13.19 -5.35
CA SER A 52 -8.23 13.95 -4.29
C SER A 52 -7.27 14.54 -3.25
N VAL A 53 -6.11 13.89 -3.06
CA VAL A 53 -5.12 14.29 -2.05
C VAL A 53 -4.15 15.34 -2.60
N LYS A 54 -3.64 15.16 -3.82
CA LYS A 54 -2.65 16.06 -4.42
C LYS A 54 -3.10 17.54 -4.47
N PRO A 55 -4.36 17.89 -4.80
CA PRO A 55 -4.81 19.28 -4.79
C PRO A 55 -4.71 19.98 -3.41
N GLN A 56 -4.75 19.22 -2.31
CA GLN A 56 -4.61 19.76 -0.95
C GLN A 56 -3.13 20.00 -0.57
N PHE A 57 -2.21 19.29 -1.23
CA PHE A 57 -0.77 19.43 -1.03
C PHE A 57 -0.08 19.75 -2.36
N PRO A 58 -0.31 20.95 -2.93
CA PRO A 58 0.15 21.29 -4.27
C PRO A 58 1.68 21.24 -4.42
N HIS A 59 2.43 21.40 -3.33
CA HIS A 59 3.90 21.38 -3.33
C HIS A 59 4.52 19.98 -3.18
N SER A 60 3.74 18.95 -2.85
CA SER A 60 4.27 17.60 -2.67
C SER A 60 4.79 16.99 -3.98
N LYS A 61 5.78 16.10 -3.92
CA LYS A 61 6.21 15.30 -5.07
C LYS A 61 5.44 13.98 -5.11
N VAL A 62 4.90 13.60 -6.27
CA VAL A 62 4.16 12.33 -6.41
C VAL A 62 5.08 11.23 -6.96
N ILE A 63 5.18 10.15 -6.20
CA ILE A 63 6.00 8.97 -6.51
C ILE A 63 5.07 7.84 -6.92
N GLY A 64 5.37 7.15 -8.02
CA GLY A 64 4.59 5.99 -8.41
C GLY A 64 5.16 5.22 -9.60
N ALA A 65 4.59 4.05 -9.86
CA ALA A 65 4.95 3.23 -11.01
C ALA A 65 4.72 3.98 -12.33
N HIS A 66 5.62 3.85 -13.29
CA HIS A 66 5.51 4.49 -14.60
C HIS A 66 4.27 4.07 -15.41
N THR A 67 3.66 2.93 -15.06
CA THR A 67 2.44 2.40 -15.69
C THR A 67 1.17 3.08 -15.19
N LEU A 68 1.24 3.91 -14.13
CA LEU A 68 0.09 4.63 -13.61
C LEU A 68 -0.46 5.60 -14.65
N GLN A 69 -1.79 5.66 -14.76
CA GLN A 69 -2.48 6.63 -15.61
C GLN A 69 -2.71 7.93 -14.84
N TYR A 70 -1.62 8.54 -14.37
CA TYR A 70 -1.62 9.80 -13.64
C TYR A 70 -0.54 10.74 -14.19
N ASP A 71 -0.97 11.84 -14.82
CA ASP A 71 -0.06 12.71 -15.59
C ASP A 71 0.90 13.52 -14.71
N SER A 72 0.57 13.73 -13.43
CA SER A 72 1.34 14.56 -12.50
C SER A 72 2.29 13.75 -11.60
N LEU A 73 2.83 12.63 -12.10
CA LEU A 73 3.93 11.93 -11.43
C LEU A 73 5.22 12.73 -11.58
N ASP A 74 5.80 13.14 -10.45
CA ASP A 74 7.14 13.73 -10.40
C ASP A 74 8.22 12.66 -10.50
N TYR A 75 8.05 11.56 -9.74
CA TYR A 75 9.02 10.47 -9.67
C TYR A 75 8.41 9.17 -10.19
N LYS A 76 8.81 8.79 -11.40
CA LYS A 76 8.37 7.56 -12.06
C LYS A 76 9.33 6.42 -11.71
N VAL A 77 8.78 5.34 -11.20
CA VAL A 77 9.51 4.10 -10.92
C VAL A 77 9.36 3.15 -12.11
N ASN A 78 10.46 2.97 -12.83
CA ASN A 78 10.56 2.12 -14.02
C ASN A 78 10.99 0.68 -13.66
N SER A 79 10.90 -0.23 -14.62
CA SER A 79 11.33 -1.62 -14.45
C SER A 79 12.81 -1.76 -14.07
N ASP A 80 13.66 -0.81 -14.43
CA ASP A 80 15.10 -0.84 -14.14
C ASP A 80 15.42 -0.68 -12.64
N LEU A 81 14.48 -0.07 -11.90
CA LEU A 81 14.47 0.03 -10.44
C LEU A 81 13.61 -1.07 -9.80
N GLY A 82 13.02 -1.96 -10.59
CA GLY A 82 12.07 -2.97 -10.12
C GLY A 82 12.72 -4.15 -9.41
N ASN A 83 11.95 -4.79 -8.54
CA ASN A 83 12.21 -6.08 -7.89
C ASN A 83 13.51 -6.14 -7.08
N LYS A 84 13.97 -4.99 -6.59
CA LYS A 84 15.12 -4.84 -5.69
C LYS A 84 14.86 -3.65 -4.76
N PRO A 85 15.48 -3.60 -3.56
CA PRO A 85 15.40 -2.44 -2.70
C PRO A 85 16.09 -1.25 -3.36
N VAL A 86 15.43 -0.10 -3.35
CA VAL A 86 15.98 1.19 -3.81
C VAL A 86 15.61 2.28 -2.81
N LYS A 87 16.43 3.33 -2.71
CA LYS A 87 16.13 4.50 -1.88
C LYS A 87 15.41 5.58 -2.70
N LEU A 88 14.84 6.56 -2.00
CA LEU A 88 14.24 7.73 -2.66
C LEU A 88 15.27 8.48 -3.53
N GLN A 89 16.53 8.52 -3.11
CA GLN A 89 17.63 9.11 -3.87
C GLN A 89 17.83 8.42 -5.22
N ASP A 90 17.76 7.09 -5.26
CA ASP A 90 17.91 6.33 -6.49
C ASP A 90 16.74 6.62 -7.46
N ILE A 91 15.53 6.69 -6.91
CA ILE A 91 14.33 7.05 -7.68
C ILE A 91 14.44 8.49 -8.22
N ALA A 92 14.81 9.46 -7.39
CA ALA A 92 14.96 10.86 -7.81
C ALA A 92 16.05 11.01 -8.87
N ALA A 93 17.21 10.36 -8.68
CA ALA A 93 18.32 10.39 -9.64
C ALA A 93 17.90 9.81 -11.00
N ALA A 94 17.13 8.72 -11.03
CA ALA A 94 16.58 8.15 -12.26
C ALA A 94 15.57 9.08 -12.97
N ASN A 95 15.03 10.06 -12.25
CA ASN A 95 14.14 11.11 -12.78
C ASN A 95 14.88 12.46 -12.98
N GLY A 96 16.21 12.48 -12.89
CA GLY A 96 17.03 13.67 -13.16
C GLY A 96 17.04 14.71 -12.03
N GLU A 97 16.59 14.34 -10.82
CA GLU A 97 16.59 15.20 -9.64
C GLU A 97 17.54 14.68 -8.54
N THR A 98 17.78 15.49 -7.52
CA THR A 98 18.48 15.09 -6.30
C THR A 98 17.64 15.47 -5.10
N VAL A 99 17.58 14.59 -4.10
CA VAL A 99 16.81 14.75 -2.88
C VAL A 99 17.65 14.35 -1.67
N SER A 100 17.48 15.04 -0.56
CA SER A 100 18.14 14.76 0.73
C SER A 100 17.11 14.39 1.79
N GLY A 101 17.54 13.65 2.82
CA GLY A 101 16.64 13.09 3.83
C GLY A 101 16.02 11.77 3.38
N TYR A 102 15.15 11.21 4.22
CA TYR A 102 14.43 9.94 3.95
C TYR A 102 15.35 8.72 3.77
N GLU A 103 16.56 8.75 4.34
CA GLU A 103 17.52 7.63 4.27
C GLU A 103 17.00 6.35 4.95
N ASN A 104 15.97 6.52 5.79
CA ASN A 104 15.22 5.47 6.46
C ASN A 104 14.13 4.84 5.58
N LEU A 105 13.83 5.40 4.40
CA LEU A 105 12.84 4.86 3.47
C LEU A 105 13.51 4.05 2.35
N GLU A 106 13.02 2.84 2.18
CA GLU A 106 13.35 1.96 1.06
C GLU A 106 12.07 1.59 0.30
N PHE A 107 12.23 1.27 -0.97
CA PHE A 107 11.13 0.98 -1.88
C PHE A 107 11.43 -0.30 -2.65
N VAL A 108 10.39 -1.07 -2.94
CA VAL A 108 10.46 -2.14 -3.93
C VAL A 108 9.30 -1.97 -4.91
N TYR A 109 9.62 -1.78 -6.18
CA TYR A 109 8.63 -1.81 -7.25
C TYR A 109 8.49 -3.22 -7.82
N LEU A 110 7.35 -3.85 -7.57
CA LEU A 110 7.02 -5.18 -8.05
C LEU A 110 6.50 -5.11 -9.48
N SER A 111 7.42 -5.11 -10.44
CA SER A 111 7.10 -4.90 -11.86
C SER A 111 6.24 -6.01 -12.45
N LYS A 112 6.16 -7.18 -11.80
CA LYS A 112 5.30 -8.32 -12.20
C LYS A 112 4.05 -8.51 -11.33
N HIS A 113 3.90 -7.72 -10.26
CA HIS A 113 2.65 -7.66 -9.52
C HIS A 113 1.50 -7.28 -10.46
N LYS A 114 0.31 -7.86 -10.24
CA LYS A 114 -0.87 -7.64 -11.08
C LYS A 114 -1.23 -6.16 -11.17
N ASN A 115 -1.09 -5.45 -10.05
CA ASN A 115 -1.37 -4.01 -9.93
C ASN A 115 -0.12 -3.13 -10.06
N ARG A 116 1.06 -3.69 -10.39
CA ARG A 116 2.34 -2.94 -10.49
C ARG A 116 2.64 -2.14 -9.21
N GLU A 117 2.78 -2.88 -8.13
CA GLU A 117 2.82 -2.32 -6.79
C GLU A 117 4.19 -1.74 -6.42
N LEU A 118 4.17 -0.61 -5.73
CA LEU A 118 5.31 0.04 -5.11
C LEU A 118 5.09 -0.01 -3.60
N VAL A 119 5.85 -0.86 -2.91
CA VAL A 119 5.82 -0.94 -1.45
C VAL A 119 6.87 -0.03 -0.84
N VAL A 120 6.62 0.43 0.37
CA VAL A 120 7.53 1.31 1.12
C VAL A 120 7.90 0.64 2.44
N TYR A 121 9.18 0.60 2.75
CA TYR A 121 9.70 0.12 4.02
C TYR A 121 10.35 1.27 4.77
N GLU A 122 9.89 1.53 5.98
CA GLU A 122 10.47 2.51 6.91
C GLU A 122 11.32 1.74 7.92
N ASN A 123 12.64 1.80 7.75
CA ASN A 123 13.57 0.90 8.43
C ASN A 123 13.81 1.25 9.92
N LYS A 124 13.47 2.46 10.37
CA LYS A 124 13.67 2.87 11.76
C LYS A 124 12.67 2.19 12.69
N HIS A 125 11.41 2.12 12.30
CA HIS A 125 10.34 1.45 13.04
C HIS A 125 9.95 0.11 12.43
N LYS A 126 10.66 -0.32 11.37
CA LYS A 126 10.50 -1.63 10.73
C LYS A 126 9.09 -1.88 10.20
N VAL A 127 8.50 -0.84 9.60
CA VAL A 127 7.13 -0.85 9.09
C VAL A 127 7.14 -1.00 7.57
N LEU A 128 6.43 -2.01 7.07
CA LEU A 128 6.12 -2.20 5.66
C LEU A 128 4.74 -1.59 5.37
N PHE A 129 4.70 -0.58 4.53
CA PHE A 129 3.48 -0.06 3.92
C PHE A 129 3.31 -0.69 2.55
N GLU A 130 2.21 -1.41 2.37
CA GLU A 130 1.86 -2.10 1.14
C GLU A 130 0.35 -2.00 0.88
N SER A 131 -0.07 -2.36 -0.32
CA SER A 131 -1.48 -2.32 -0.68
C SER A 131 -2.07 -3.71 -0.82
N ASP A 132 -1.70 -4.41 -1.89
CA ASP A 132 -2.28 -5.69 -2.27
C ASP A 132 -1.22 -6.81 -2.32
N LEU A 133 -0.03 -6.56 -1.76
CA LEU A 133 1.02 -7.57 -1.60
C LEU A 133 0.54 -8.67 -0.66
N LEU A 134 -0.02 -8.26 0.49
CA LEU A 134 -0.60 -9.13 1.50
C LEU A 134 -2.03 -8.68 1.81
N ILE A 135 -3.00 -9.39 1.26
CA ILE A 135 -4.42 -9.10 1.51
C ILE A 135 -4.90 -9.91 2.72
N THR A 136 -5.32 -9.23 3.79
CA THR A 136 -5.75 -9.82 5.07
C THR A 136 -7.22 -9.55 5.41
N VAL A 137 -8.06 -9.21 4.43
CA VAL A 137 -9.47 -8.81 4.67
C VAL A 137 -10.31 -9.86 5.40
N GLY A 138 -9.96 -11.13 5.32
CA GLY A 138 -10.63 -12.22 6.04
C GLY A 138 -9.98 -12.55 7.39
N ASP A 139 -8.82 -11.98 7.69
CA ASP A 139 -8.10 -12.18 8.95
C ASP A 139 -8.69 -11.29 10.04
N ARG A 140 -9.18 -11.93 11.10
CA ARG A 140 -9.79 -11.25 12.24
C ARG A 140 -8.79 -11.00 13.37
N GLY A 141 -7.54 -11.44 13.19
CA GLY A 141 -6.50 -11.30 14.19
C GLY A 141 -6.85 -11.94 15.54
N PRO A 142 -6.11 -11.59 16.60
CA PRO A 142 -6.29 -12.17 17.93
C PRO A 142 -7.55 -11.68 18.66
N THR A 143 -8.08 -10.51 18.29
CA THR A 143 -9.29 -9.91 18.87
C THR A 143 -10.57 -10.40 18.21
N ASN A 144 -10.46 -11.23 17.16
CA ASN A 144 -11.58 -11.72 16.35
C ASN A 144 -12.42 -10.58 15.68
N THR A 145 -11.79 -9.44 15.41
CA THR A 145 -12.39 -8.24 14.81
C THR A 145 -11.76 -7.90 13.46
N LEU A 146 -12.52 -7.27 12.57
CA LEU A 146 -11.99 -6.68 11.35
C LEU A 146 -11.75 -5.19 11.60
N GLU A 147 -10.50 -4.77 11.78
CA GLU A 147 -10.11 -3.40 12.16
C GLU A 147 -10.61 -2.37 11.15
N GLN A 148 -10.51 -2.69 9.85
CA GLN A 148 -11.02 -1.85 8.76
C GLN A 148 -12.53 -1.56 8.89
N TYR A 149 -13.27 -2.43 9.58
CA TYR A 149 -14.71 -2.33 9.78
C TYR A 149 -15.08 -2.25 11.27
N SER A 150 -14.22 -1.63 12.06
CA SER A 150 -14.45 -1.41 13.50
C SER A 150 -15.30 -0.16 13.75
N GLU A 151 -15.71 0.04 15.01
CA GLU A 151 -16.39 1.27 15.43
C GLU A 151 -15.52 2.51 15.24
N ALA A 152 -14.19 2.37 15.35
CA ALA A 152 -13.24 3.45 15.10
C ALA A 152 -13.28 3.94 13.65
N THR A 153 -13.72 3.10 12.71
CA THR A 153 -13.89 3.45 11.29
C THR A 153 -15.36 3.71 10.92
N GLY A 154 -16.26 3.83 11.91
CA GLY A 154 -17.65 4.24 11.74
C GLY A 154 -18.65 3.10 11.49
N PHE A 155 -18.24 1.84 11.70
CA PHE A 155 -19.13 0.67 11.59
C PHE A 155 -19.71 0.27 12.95
N THR A 156 -20.73 -0.57 12.97
CA THR A 156 -21.28 -1.12 14.22
C THR A 156 -20.36 -2.22 14.78
N ASP A 157 -20.37 -2.43 16.10
CA ASP A 157 -19.65 -3.55 16.71
C ASP A 157 -20.00 -4.90 16.03
N GLY A 158 -18.97 -5.73 15.82
CA GLY A 158 -19.09 -7.02 15.14
C GLY A 158 -19.47 -6.97 13.66
N TYR A 159 -19.43 -5.80 13.01
CA TYR A 159 -19.79 -5.68 11.59
C TYR A 159 -18.94 -6.61 10.72
N ASN A 160 -19.61 -7.37 9.85
CA ASN A 160 -18.97 -8.27 8.91
C ASN A 160 -19.43 -7.97 7.47
N PRO A 161 -18.59 -7.35 6.64
CA PRO A 161 -18.94 -7.07 5.24
C PRO A 161 -18.92 -8.32 4.36
N HIS A 162 -18.29 -9.41 4.80
CA HIS A 162 -18.08 -10.62 4.00
C HIS A 162 -19.28 -11.55 4.03
N THR A 163 -20.46 -11.02 3.68
CA THR A 163 -21.71 -11.77 3.57
C THR A 163 -22.23 -11.75 2.13
N GLY A 164 -23.11 -12.71 1.77
CA GLY A 164 -23.67 -12.81 0.42
C GLY A 164 -22.61 -12.91 -0.69
N ARG A 165 -22.60 -11.94 -1.62
CA ARG A 165 -21.63 -11.91 -2.73
C ARG A 165 -20.20 -11.57 -2.30
N ALA A 166 -20.02 -10.97 -1.12
CA ALA A 166 -18.72 -10.63 -0.55
C ALA A 166 -18.12 -11.77 0.31
N LEU A 167 -18.76 -12.94 0.36
CA LEU A 167 -18.24 -14.13 1.08
C LEU A 167 -16.82 -14.51 0.69
N ILE A 168 -16.38 -14.15 -0.52
CA ILE A 168 -15.02 -14.43 -0.99
C ILE A 168 -13.94 -13.78 -0.12
N GLY A 169 -14.25 -12.65 0.52
CA GLY A 169 -13.35 -11.96 1.45
C GLY A 169 -12.91 -12.86 2.61
N ASN A 170 -13.78 -13.76 3.08
CA ASN A 170 -13.43 -14.71 4.15
C ASN A 170 -12.33 -15.70 3.76
N PHE A 171 -12.03 -15.87 2.46
CA PHE A 171 -10.94 -16.75 2.01
C PHE A 171 -9.58 -16.05 2.01
N PHE A 172 -9.51 -14.74 2.21
CA PHE A 172 -8.25 -13.97 2.27
C PHE A 172 -7.71 -13.91 3.72
N TYR A 173 -7.37 -15.07 4.26
CA TYR A 173 -6.57 -15.20 5.49
C TYR A 173 -5.19 -15.79 5.13
N PRO A 174 -4.07 -15.33 5.70
CA PRO A 174 -2.73 -15.69 5.22
C PRO A 174 -2.41 -17.20 5.24
N GLN A 175 -2.97 -17.93 6.20
CA GLN A 175 -2.73 -19.36 6.40
C GLN A 175 -3.56 -20.25 5.45
N GLY A 176 -4.47 -19.66 4.67
CA GLY A 176 -5.38 -20.41 3.80
C GLY A 176 -4.74 -20.76 2.47
N TRP A 177 -4.74 -22.03 2.09
CA TRP A 177 -4.13 -22.48 0.83
C TRP A 177 -4.70 -21.77 -0.42
N VAL A 178 -6.01 -21.48 -0.43
CA VAL A 178 -6.66 -20.70 -1.50
C VAL A 178 -6.13 -19.28 -1.53
N SER A 179 -6.05 -18.63 -0.37
CA SER A 179 -5.48 -17.29 -0.20
C SER A 179 -4.06 -17.24 -0.77
N GLN A 180 -3.19 -18.14 -0.31
CA GLN A 180 -1.80 -18.21 -0.73
C GLN A 180 -1.69 -18.43 -2.25
N TRP A 181 -2.50 -19.31 -2.82
CA TRP A 181 -2.51 -19.55 -4.26
C TRP A 181 -2.93 -18.31 -5.05
N ILE A 182 -3.97 -17.59 -4.63
CA ILE A 182 -4.42 -16.34 -5.26
C ILE A 182 -3.34 -15.26 -5.14
N GLN A 183 -2.82 -15.04 -3.93
CA GLN A 183 -1.86 -13.99 -3.63
C GLN A 183 -0.53 -14.21 -4.37
N ARG A 184 0.00 -15.44 -4.48
CA ARG A 184 1.17 -15.72 -5.33
C ARG A 184 0.93 -15.35 -6.80
N ARG A 185 -0.28 -15.57 -7.29
CA ARG A 185 -0.65 -15.23 -8.66
C ARG A 185 -0.72 -13.72 -8.87
N ILE A 186 -1.25 -13.00 -7.88
CA ILE A 186 -1.28 -11.53 -7.83
C ILE A 186 0.15 -10.96 -7.75
N ASN A 187 0.99 -11.55 -6.91
CA ASN A 187 2.41 -11.21 -6.72
C ASN A 187 3.32 -11.61 -7.90
N GLY A 188 2.76 -12.18 -8.97
CA GLY A 188 3.49 -12.38 -10.21
C GLY A 188 4.45 -13.57 -10.21
N PHE A 189 4.25 -14.57 -9.33
CA PHE A 189 5.13 -15.75 -9.19
C PHE A 189 5.25 -16.64 -10.43
N LYS A 190 4.44 -16.38 -11.48
CA LYS A 190 4.63 -17.00 -12.80
C LYS A 190 5.89 -16.49 -13.53
N PHE A 191 6.52 -15.43 -13.03
CA PHE A 191 7.70 -14.79 -13.60
C PHE A 191 8.84 -14.80 -12.58
N PRO A 192 10.11 -15.05 -13.00
CA PRO A 192 11.27 -14.95 -12.13
C PRO A 192 11.36 -13.60 -11.41
N GLU A 193 11.07 -12.50 -12.10
CA GLU A 193 11.19 -11.16 -11.53
C GLU A 193 10.18 -10.91 -10.40
N GLY A 194 9.00 -11.55 -10.44
CA GLY A 194 8.04 -11.48 -9.33
C GLY A 194 8.54 -12.21 -8.08
N ILE A 195 9.21 -13.35 -8.27
CA ILE A 195 9.85 -14.09 -7.18
C ILE A 195 10.98 -13.26 -6.56
N GLU A 196 11.83 -12.65 -7.39
CA GLU A 196 12.92 -11.79 -6.91
C GLU A 196 12.42 -10.55 -6.17
N GLY A 197 11.33 -9.92 -6.63
CA GLY A 197 10.72 -8.80 -5.92
C GLY A 197 10.21 -9.19 -4.53
N CYS A 198 9.61 -10.38 -4.40
CA CYS A 198 9.15 -10.87 -3.10
C CYS A 198 10.32 -11.27 -2.18
N LYS A 199 11.42 -11.79 -2.74
CA LYS A 199 12.66 -12.03 -1.97
C LYS A 199 13.31 -10.71 -1.52
N ALA A 200 13.29 -9.68 -2.36
CA ALA A 200 13.78 -8.35 -2.01
C ALA A 200 13.04 -7.80 -0.78
N ILE A 201 11.71 -7.93 -0.75
CA ILE A 201 10.91 -7.52 0.41
C ILE A 201 11.27 -8.36 1.66
N LEU A 202 11.46 -9.67 1.49
CA LEU A 202 11.87 -10.56 2.59
C LEU A 202 13.31 -10.34 3.08
N SER A 203 14.11 -9.52 2.40
CA SER A 203 15.44 -9.14 2.89
C SER A 203 15.39 -8.09 4.00
N TRP A 204 14.25 -7.41 4.15
CA TRP A 204 14.03 -6.44 5.22
C TRP A 204 13.66 -7.12 6.55
N ASP A 205 14.01 -6.46 7.65
CA ASP A 205 13.65 -6.85 9.01
C ASP A 205 12.31 -6.24 9.40
N ILE A 206 11.20 -6.87 8.97
CA ILE A 206 9.85 -6.31 9.09
C ILE A 206 9.19 -6.74 10.40
N GLU A 207 8.76 -5.76 11.22
CA GLU A 207 8.03 -6.00 12.47
C GLU A 207 6.55 -5.60 12.38
N THR A 208 6.18 -4.74 11.43
CA THR A 208 4.78 -4.35 11.21
C THR A 208 4.47 -4.30 9.71
N ILE A 209 3.32 -4.84 9.30
CA ILE A 209 2.79 -4.69 7.95
C ILE A 209 1.48 -3.89 8.04
N VAL A 210 1.41 -2.84 7.24
CA VAL A 210 0.25 -1.97 7.08
C VAL A 210 -0.31 -2.19 5.67
N PRO A 211 -1.32 -3.07 5.49
CA PRO A 211 -1.98 -3.29 4.21
C PRO A 211 -3.02 -2.20 3.91
N SER A 212 -3.41 -2.05 2.64
CA SER A 212 -4.63 -1.30 2.27
C SER A 212 -5.92 -2.07 2.57
N HIS A 213 -5.80 -3.38 2.78
CA HIS A 213 -6.93 -4.32 2.79
C HIS A 213 -6.81 -5.34 3.93
N GLY A 214 -7.49 -5.06 5.04
CA GLY A 214 -7.56 -5.93 6.22
C GLY A 214 -6.94 -5.30 7.47
N ASN A 215 -6.52 -6.16 8.40
CA ASN A 215 -5.93 -5.75 9.68
C ASN A 215 -4.42 -5.54 9.58
N LEU A 216 -3.88 -4.77 10.51
CA LEU A 216 -2.44 -4.70 10.75
C LEU A 216 -1.86 -6.08 11.10
N VAL A 217 -0.62 -6.32 10.69
CA VAL A 217 0.13 -7.52 11.09
C VAL A 217 1.34 -7.09 11.91
N GLU A 218 1.34 -7.39 13.21
CA GLU A 218 2.37 -6.96 14.17
C GLU A 218 3.20 -8.13 14.73
N LYS A 219 2.93 -9.36 14.28
CA LYS A 219 3.60 -10.57 14.77
C LYS A 219 3.97 -11.49 13.62
N ASN A 220 5.20 -12.00 13.66
CA ASN A 220 5.71 -12.97 12.70
C ASN A 220 5.54 -12.52 11.23
N CYS A 221 5.73 -11.23 10.95
CA CYS A 221 5.49 -10.63 9.64
C CYS A 221 6.27 -11.34 8.53
N SER A 222 7.58 -11.55 8.72
CA SER A 222 8.41 -12.28 7.76
C SER A 222 7.95 -13.73 7.56
N GLY A 223 7.49 -14.42 8.62
CA GLY A 223 6.97 -15.78 8.52
C GLY A 223 5.67 -15.85 7.72
N ILE A 224 4.75 -14.91 7.97
CA ILE A 224 3.50 -14.78 7.22
C ILE A 224 3.79 -14.52 5.73
N LEU A 225 4.67 -13.57 5.43
CA LEU A 225 5.08 -13.29 4.05
C LEU A 225 5.73 -14.51 3.39
N LYS A 226 6.66 -15.20 4.06
CA LYS A 226 7.27 -16.45 3.56
C LYS A 226 6.23 -17.53 3.26
N GLN A 227 5.23 -17.68 4.12
CA GLN A 227 4.15 -18.64 3.93
C GLN A 227 3.28 -18.27 2.71
N VAL A 228 2.84 -17.01 2.64
CA VAL A 228 2.03 -16.50 1.53
C VAL A 228 2.78 -16.62 0.21
N PHE A 229 4.07 -16.29 0.19
CA PHE A 229 4.95 -16.41 -0.97
C PHE A 229 5.36 -17.85 -1.30
N GLY A 230 5.26 -18.77 -0.34
CA GLY A 230 5.63 -20.18 -0.54
C GLY A 230 7.11 -20.49 -0.42
N PHE A 231 7.84 -19.64 0.29
CA PHE A 231 9.20 -19.93 0.71
C PHE A 231 9.26 -20.73 2.01
N GLU A 232 8.12 -20.87 2.69
CA GLU A 232 7.91 -21.70 3.87
C GLU A 232 6.55 -22.41 3.75
N LYS A 233 6.41 -23.59 4.38
CA LYS A 233 5.18 -24.40 4.36
C LYS A 233 4.41 -24.19 5.65
#